data_AF-A0A938DH66-F1
#
_entry.id   AF-A0A938DH66-F1
#
_cell.length_a   1.000
_cell.length_b   1.000
_cell.length_c   1.000
_cell.angle_alpha   90.00
_cell.angle_beta   90.00
_cell.angle_gamma   90.00
#
_symmetry.space_group_name_H-M   'P 1'
#
loop_
_entity.id
_entity.type
_entity.pdbx_description
1 polymer ?
#
loop_
_entity_poly.entity_id
_entity_poly.type
_entity_poly.pdbx_seq_one_letter_code
_entity_poly.pdbx_strand_id
1 'polypeptide(L)'
;ALDEAHVRYVDGPALIASEKPKQPIPLFPRGGTHWNSVGGALAMREATRALPNSPIGVLEFTSAPASETLGTDRDLLDLMNLLWPDTHYPTAAIGRAGEKSECARPPRLLALGGSFLHKALAAATLAPCPPQIDYWFYMRTEDNTIELGHYRRAPGDASNGERLPATSEELDENLAGADVILLEENESSIATTKQVHHLAEALRRLP
;
A
#
# COMPACT_ATOMS: atom_id res chain seq x y z
N ALA A 1 -15.50 -10.13 -13.74
CA ALA A 1 -15.81 -9.59 -12.41
C ALA A 1 -15.35 -8.14 -12.25
N LEU A 2 -14.04 -7.83 -12.13
CA LEU A 2 -13.57 -6.44 -11.93
C LEU A 2 -13.83 -5.54 -13.15
N ASP A 3 -13.53 -6.04 -14.37
CA ASP A 3 -13.83 -5.31 -15.61
C ASP A 3 -15.34 -5.05 -15.80
N GLU A 4 -16.17 -6.05 -15.49
CA GLU A 4 -17.63 -5.95 -15.55
C GLU A 4 -18.19 -4.95 -14.52
N ALA A 5 -17.50 -4.79 -13.39
CA ALA A 5 -17.84 -3.81 -12.36
C ALA A 5 -17.22 -2.43 -12.62
N HIS A 6 -16.53 -2.24 -13.76
CA HIS A 6 -15.79 -1.03 -14.11
C HIS A 6 -14.77 -0.58 -13.04
N VAL A 7 -14.23 -1.54 -12.28
CA VAL A 7 -13.19 -1.28 -11.28
C VAL A 7 -11.83 -1.30 -11.97
N ARG A 8 -11.10 -0.19 -11.88
CA ARG A 8 -9.70 -0.13 -12.32
C ARG A 8 -8.84 -0.97 -11.39
N TYR A 9 -7.95 -1.79 -11.94
CA TYR A 9 -7.05 -2.63 -11.15
C TYR A 9 -5.62 -2.59 -11.69
N VAL A 10 -4.69 -2.98 -10.84
CA VAL A 10 -3.29 -3.25 -11.18
C VAL A 10 -3.02 -4.71 -10.87
N ASP A 11 -2.61 -5.48 -11.87
CA ASP A 11 -2.12 -6.84 -11.67
C ASP A 11 -0.72 -6.77 -11.03
N GLY A 12 -0.69 -6.84 -9.70
CA GLY A 12 0.54 -6.77 -8.91
C GLY A 12 1.56 -7.85 -9.29
N PRO A 13 1.19 -9.15 -9.30
CA PRO A 13 2.09 -10.22 -9.73
C PRO A 13 2.68 -10.00 -11.14
N ALA A 14 1.86 -9.67 -12.13
CA ALA A 14 2.35 -9.42 -13.49
C ALA A 14 3.26 -8.18 -13.55
N LEU A 15 2.90 -7.10 -12.85
CA LEU A 15 3.72 -5.89 -12.74
C LEU A 15 5.11 -6.24 -12.19
N ILE A 16 5.18 -6.88 -11.02
CA ILE A 16 6.46 -7.24 -10.40
C ILE A 16 7.25 -8.22 -11.28
N ALA A 17 6.61 -9.22 -11.89
CA ALA A 17 7.28 -10.14 -12.80
C ALA A 17 7.95 -9.42 -13.97
N SER A 18 7.26 -8.41 -14.54
CA SER A 18 7.79 -7.61 -15.65
C SER A 18 8.89 -6.63 -15.24
N GLU A 19 8.84 -6.12 -14.01
CA GLU A 19 9.78 -5.10 -13.50
C GLU A 19 11.03 -5.72 -12.90
N LYS A 20 10.93 -6.90 -12.27
CA LYS A 20 12.05 -7.60 -11.62
C LYS A 20 13.34 -7.66 -12.46
N PRO A 21 13.36 -8.00 -13.77
CA PRO A 21 14.60 -8.04 -14.55
C PRO A 21 15.19 -6.66 -14.86
N LYS A 22 14.45 -5.57 -14.66
CA LYS A 22 14.88 -4.19 -14.95
C LYS A 22 15.56 -3.52 -13.75
N GLN A 23 15.46 -4.13 -12.56
CA GLN A 23 15.90 -3.51 -11.31
C GLN A 23 17.31 -3.99 -10.92
N PRO A 24 18.20 -3.07 -10.51
CA PRO A 24 19.55 -3.44 -10.07
C PRO A 24 19.56 -4.11 -8.68
N ILE A 25 18.52 -3.87 -7.88
CA ILE A 25 18.32 -4.43 -6.54
C ILE A 25 17.05 -5.29 -6.56
N PRO A 26 17.07 -6.51 -6.01
CA PRO A 26 15.88 -7.36 -5.96
C PRO A 26 14.69 -6.63 -5.33
N LEU A 27 13.54 -6.67 -6.01
CA LEU A 27 12.28 -6.09 -5.50
C LEU A 27 11.79 -6.76 -4.23
N PHE A 28 12.20 -8.01 -3.96
CA PHE A 28 11.95 -8.73 -2.72
C PHE A 28 13.30 -8.98 -2.04
N PRO A 29 13.60 -8.29 -0.92
CA PRO A 29 14.83 -8.50 -0.17
C PRO A 29 14.90 -9.91 0.41
N ARG A 30 16.10 -10.49 0.46
CA ARG A 30 16.29 -11.87 0.96
C ARG A 30 15.91 -12.07 2.43
N GLY A 31 15.91 -11.00 3.23
CA GLY A 31 15.52 -11.03 4.64
C GLY A 31 14.11 -10.54 4.88
N GLY A 32 13.34 -10.23 3.83
CA GLY A 32 11.99 -9.71 3.92
C GLY A 32 10.95 -10.65 3.30
N THR A 33 9.72 -10.61 3.80
CA THR A 33 8.57 -11.26 3.14
C THR A 33 7.88 -10.35 2.13
N HIS A 34 8.06 -9.03 2.25
CA HIS A 34 7.45 -8.02 1.39
C HIS A 34 8.36 -7.57 0.26
N TRP A 35 7.78 -6.84 -0.69
CA TRP A 35 8.58 -6.02 -1.58
C TRP A 35 9.32 -4.91 -0.81
N ASN A 36 10.43 -4.44 -1.38
CA ASN A 36 11.13 -3.25 -0.92
C ASN A 36 10.36 -1.98 -1.30
N SER A 37 10.91 -0.80 -0.95
CA SER A 37 10.29 0.48 -1.24
C SER A 37 10.06 0.74 -2.74
N VAL A 38 10.92 0.21 -3.63
CA VAL A 38 10.74 0.34 -5.09
C VAL A 38 9.56 -0.49 -5.57
N GLY A 39 9.39 -1.72 -5.08
CA GLY A 39 8.23 -2.54 -5.44
C GLY A 39 6.91 -1.89 -5.02
N GLY A 40 6.86 -1.34 -3.80
CA GLY A 40 5.70 -0.56 -3.34
C GLY A 40 5.45 0.70 -4.18
N ALA A 41 6.51 1.43 -4.56
CA ALA A 41 6.39 2.63 -5.39
C ALA A 41 5.94 2.32 -6.82
N LEU A 42 6.38 1.21 -7.41
CA LEU A 42 5.89 0.72 -8.70
C LEU A 42 4.38 0.45 -8.65
N ALA A 43 3.93 -0.29 -7.63
CA ALA A 43 2.50 -0.59 -7.47
C ALA A 43 1.67 0.70 -7.31
N MET A 44 2.12 1.64 -6.46
CA MET A 44 1.42 2.91 -6.25
C MET A 44 1.44 3.81 -7.49
N ARG A 45 2.54 3.81 -8.26
CA ARG A 45 2.61 4.51 -9.55
C ARG A 45 1.58 3.99 -10.53
N GLU A 46 1.50 2.68 -10.71
CA GLU A 46 0.51 2.13 -11.64
C GLU A 46 -0.93 2.35 -11.13
N ALA A 47 -1.16 2.31 -9.81
CA ALA A 47 -2.47 2.64 -9.23
C ALA A 47 -2.88 4.09 -9.50
N THR A 48 -1.95 5.05 -9.32
CA THR A 48 -2.22 6.47 -9.64
C THR A 48 -2.33 6.73 -11.15
N ARG A 49 -1.59 6.00 -11.99
CA ARG A 49 -1.73 6.07 -13.47
C ARG A 49 -3.06 5.53 -13.97
N ALA A 50 -3.64 4.54 -13.30
CA ALA A 50 -4.97 4.04 -13.60
C ALA A 50 -6.07 5.07 -13.29
N LEU A 51 -5.76 6.09 -12.47
CA LEU A 51 -6.65 7.18 -12.06
C LEU A 51 -5.97 8.54 -12.27
N PRO A 52 -5.64 8.93 -13.52
CA PRO A 52 -4.79 10.11 -13.77
C PRO A 52 -5.43 11.44 -13.36
N ASN A 53 -6.77 11.48 -13.25
CA ASN A 53 -7.54 12.64 -12.77
C ASN A 53 -7.79 12.60 -11.26
N SER A 54 -7.22 11.63 -10.54
CA SER A 54 -7.29 11.56 -9.09
C SER A 54 -6.65 12.80 -8.47
N PRO A 55 -7.21 13.34 -7.36
CA PRO A 55 -6.61 14.45 -6.65
C PRO A 55 -5.24 14.13 -6.01
N ILE A 56 -4.84 12.85 -5.93
CA ILE A 56 -3.48 12.45 -5.50
C ILE A 56 -2.43 12.83 -6.55
N GLY A 57 -2.82 12.84 -7.82
CA GLY A 57 -1.92 12.97 -8.96
C GLY A 57 -1.16 11.68 -9.28
N VAL A 58 -0.52 11.65 -10.45
CA VAL A 58 0.33 10.52 -10.86
C VAL A 58 1.62 10.54 -10.06
N LEU A 59 1.90 9.46 -9.35
CA LEU A 59 3.16 9.30 -8.61
C LEU A 59 4.31 9.10 -9.61
N GLU A 60 5.33 9.92 -9.50
CA GLU A 60 6.64 9.66 -10.08
C GLU A 60 7.68 9.62 -8.97
N PHE A 61 8.69 8.75 -9.09
CA PHE A 61 9.68 8.54 -8.04
C PHE A 61 11.07 8.27 -8.60
N THR A 62 12.09 8.61 -7.82
CA THR A 62 13.48 8.19 -8.03
C THR A 62 13.83 7.07 -7.07
N SER A 63 14.79 6.23 -7.41
CA SER A 63 15.32 5.20 -6.51
C SER A 63 16.84 5.26 -6.41
N ALA A 64 17.35 4.85 -5.24
CA ALA A 64 18.77 4.72 -4.98
C ALA A 64 19.00 3.56 -3.99
N PRO A 65 20.21 2.97 -3.93
CA PRO A 65 20.56 2.05 -2.86
C PRO A 65 20.31 2.69 -1.49
N ALA A 66 19.66 1.95 -0.58
CA ALA A 66 19.51 2.40 0.79
C ALA A 66 20.79 2.08 1.60
N SER A 67 21.08 2.90 2.61
CA SER A 67 22.22 2.70 3.49
C SER A 67 22.04 1.54 4.47
N GLU A 68 20.79 1.17 4.77
CA GLU A 68 20.44 0.16 5.78
C GLU A 68 19.22 -0.67 5.37
N THR A 69 19.16 -1.91 5.84
CA THR A 69 17.97 -2.79 5.74
C THR A 69 17.09 -2.55 6.96
N LEU A 70 15.87 -2.04 6.76
CA LEU A 70 14.97 -1.61 7.84
C LEU A 70 13.53 -2.10 7.63
N GLY A 71 12.82 -2.32 8.74
CA GLY A 71 11.41 -2.69 8.75
C GLY A 71 11.12 -3.93 7.89
N THR A 72 10.15 -3.84 6.97
CA THR A 72 9.74 -4.96 6.12
C THR A 72 10.82 -5.47 5.15
N ASP A 73 11.94 -4.77 5.00
CA ASP A 73 13.06 -5.28 4.23
C ASP A 73 13.79 -6.43 4.96
N ARG A 74 13.59 -6.57 6.28
CA ARG A 74 14.26 -7.53 7.17
C ARG A 74 13.32 -8.25 8.15
N ASP A 75 12.01 -8.18 7.94
CA ASP A 75 11.01 -8.74 8.88
C ASP A 75 11.15 -10.26 9.07
N LEU A 76 11.42 -11.00 8.00
CA LEU A 76 11.70 -12.45 8.07
C LEU A 76 13.00 -12.72 8.84
N LEU A 77 14.04 -11.93 8.58
CA LEU A 77 15.32 -12.07 9.29
C LEU A 77 15.16 -11.82 10.80
N ASP A 78 14.37 -10.83 11.17
CA ASP A 78 14.07 -10.51 12.57
C ASP A 78 13.26 -11.62 13.25
N LEU A 79 12.38 -12.30 12.52
CA LEU A 79 11.61 -13.45 13.02
C LEU A 79 12.48 -14.69 13.28
N MET A 80 13.57 -14.87 12.54
CA MET A 80 14.43 -16.07 12.64
C MET A 80 15.23 -16.16 13.96
N ASN A 81 15.29 -15.09 14.76
CA ASN A 81 15.96 -15.04 16.06
C ASN A 81 17.39 -15.64 16.04
N LEU A 82 18.19 -15.24 15.05
CA LEU A 82 19.56 -15.74 14.87
C LEU A 82 20.53 -15.07 15.84
N LEU A 83 21.53 -15.82 16.31
CA LEU A 83 22.59 -15.29 17.17
C LEU A 83 23.49 -14.27 16.44
N TRP A 84 23.71 -14.47 15.14
CA TRP A 84 24.47 -13.56 14.27
C TRP A 84 23.78 -13.41 12.90
N PRO A 85 22.75 -12.55 12.78
CA PRO A 85 22.05 -12.35 11.52
C PRO A 85 22.90 -11.56 10.52
N ASP A 86 22.88 -11.96 9.25
CA ASP A 86 23.47 -11.17 8.17
C ASP A 86 22.50 -10.07 7.70
N THR A 87 22.65 -8.88 8.27
CA THR A 87 21.86 -7.69 7.93
C THR A 87 22.38 -6.93 6.71
N HIS A 88 23.48 -7.37 6.10
CA HIS A 88 24.17 -6.65 5.03
C HIS A 88 23.77 -7.20 3.66
N TYR A 89 22.66 -6.69 3.13
CA TYR A 89 22.23 -6.95 1.76
C TYR A 89 21.60 -5.69 1.14
N PRO A 90 21.70 -5.54 -0.19
CA PRO A 90 21.19 -4.35 -0.84
C PRO A 90 19.66 -4.27 -0.70
N THR A 91 19.18 -3.09 -0.32
CA THR A 91 17.79 -2.64 -0.45
C THR A 91 17.77 -1.27 -1.16
N ALA A 92 16.58 -0.78 -1.47
CA ALA A 92 16.39 0.46 -2.19
C ALA A 92 15.54 1.46 -1.39
N ALA A 93 15.99 2.71 -1.37
CA ALA A 93 15.22 3.86 -0.93
C ALA A 93 14.55 4.52 -2.15
N ILE A 94 13.43 5.19 -1.89
CA ILE A 94 12.69 5.96 -2.89
C ILE A 94 12.65 7.43 -2.49
N GLY A 95 12.61 8.31 -3.48
CA GLY A 95 12.46 9.75 -3.32
C GLY A 95 11.44 10.29 -4.31
N ARG A 96 10.94 11.49 -4.06
CA ARG A 96 10.01 12.18 -4.96
C ARG A 96 10.71 12.49 -6.28
N ALA A 97 10.08 12.12 -7.40
CA ALA A 97 10.42 12.69 -8.70
C ALA A 97 9.35 13.72 -9.06
N GLY A 98 9.79 14.92 -9.47
CA GLY A 98 8.90 16.01 -9.83
C GLY A 98 8.54 16.95 -8.69
N GLU A 99 7.81 18.01 -9.03
CA GLU A 99 7.44 19.07 -8.09
C GLU A 99 6.21 18.68 -7.26
N LYS A 100 6.18 19.17 -6.02
CA LYS A 100 4.97 19.13 -5.20
C LYS A 100 3.94 20.08 -5.81
N SER A 101 2.70 19.65 -5.93
CA SER A 101 1.61 20.51 -6.40
C SER A 101 1.02 21.33 -5.25
N GLU A 102 0.48 22.50 -5.56
CA GLU A 102 -0.38 23.22 -4.63
C GLU A 102 -1.76 22.58 -4.63
N CYS A 103 -2.07 21.87 -3.55
CA CYS A 103 -3.33 21.15 -3.40
C CYS A 103 -4.25 21.95 -2.50
N ALA A 104 -5.49 22.22 -2.94
CA ALA A 104 -6.46 22.99 -2.15
C ALA A 104 -6.75 22.35 -0.78
N ARG A 105 -6.73 21.01 -0.72
CA ARG A 105 -6.71 20.21 0.50
C ARG A 105 -5.95 18.90 0.24
N PRO A 106 -5.42 18.24 1.28
CA PRO A 106 -4.95 16.88 1.15
C PRO A 106 -6.08 15.96 0.68
N PRO A 107 -5.85 15.14 -0.35
CA PRO A 107 -6.80 14.07 -0.72
C PRO A 107 -6.96 13.07 0.43
N ARG A 108 -8.13 12.46 0.56
CA ARG A 108 -8.39 11.37 1.50
C ARG A 108 -8.27 10.04 0.77
N LEU A 109 -7.25 9.26 1.12
CA LEU A 109 -7.02 7.92 0.62
C LEU A 109 -7.47 6.92 1.68
N LEU A 110 -8.53 6.17 1.39
CA LEU A 110 -8.88 4.98 2.15
C LEU A 110 -8.17 3.77 1.54
N ALA A 111 -7.37 3.08 2.33
CA ALA A 111 -6.66 1.88 1.92
C ALA A 111 -7.16 0.68 2.74
N LEU A 112 -7.57 -0.39 2.07
CA LEU A 112 -7.96 -1.65 2.71
C LEU A 112 -7.06 -2.75 2.18
N GLY A 113 -6.39 -3.49 3.07
CA GLY A 113 -5.44 -4.49 2.61
C GLY A 113 -4.66 -5.17 3.72
N GLY A 114 -3.72 -6.00 3.29
CA GLY A 114 -2.70 -6.61 4.12
C GLY A 114 -1.40 -5.81 4.09
N SER A 115 -0.36 -6.40 4.68
CA SER A 115 0.91 -5.73 4.96
C SER A 115 1.69 -5.32 3.70
N PHE A 116 1.33 -5.83 2.52
CA PHE A 116 1.90 -5.42 1.23
C PHE A 116 1.62 -3.94 0.92
N LEU A 117 0.49 -3.39 1.39
CA LEU A 117 0.20 -1.97 1.21
C LEU A 117 1.17 -1.03 1.95
N HIS A 118 1.92 -1.48 2.97
CA HIS A 118 2.78 -0.57 3.75
C HIS A 118 3.73 0.28 2.90
N LYS A 119 4.48 -0.35 1.99
CA LYS A 119 5.43 0.38 1.12
C LYS A 119 4.72 1.17 0.03
N ALA A 120 3.57 0.71 -0.47
CA ALA A 120 2.78 1.46 -1.45
C ALA A 120 2.21 2.75 -0.83
N LEU A 121 1.69 2.67 0.39
CA LEU A 121 1.18 3.83 1.14
C LEU A 121 2.30 4.78 1.55
N ALA A 122 3.48 4.26 1.92
CA ALA A 122 4.66 5.10 2.12
C ALA A 122 5.05 5.84 0.83
N ALA A 123 4.99 5.17 -0.34
CA ALA A 123 5.25 5.80 -1.63
C ALA A 123 4.18 6.84 -2.02
N ALA A 124 2.93 6.64 -1.62
CA ALA A 124 1.86 7.61 -1.86
C ALA A 124 2.14 8.99 -1.22
N THR A 125 2.93 9.05 -0.16
CA THR A 125 3.37 10.31 0.45
C THR A 125 4.26 11.16 -0.47
N LEU A 126 4.85 10.54 -1.50
CA LEU A 126 5.68 11.18 -2.51
C LEU A 126 4.87 11.69 -3.71
N ALA A 127 3.56 11.43 -3.76
CA ALA A 127 2.69 11.89 -4.84
C ALA A 127 2.62 13.43 -4.91
N PRO A 128 2.27 14.04 -6.06
CA PRO A 128 2.16 15.48 -6.23
C PRO A 128 1.31 16.15 -5.14
N CYS A 129 0.20 15.51 -4.77
CA CYS A 129 -0.66 15.86 -3.65
C CYS A 129 -0.68 14.72 -2.62
N PRO A 130 0.23 14.73 -1.62
CA PRO A 130 0.28 13.70 -0.60
C PRO A 130 -1.06 13.57 0.14
N PRO A 131 -1.67 12.38 0.19
CA PRO A 131 -2.96 12.19 0.84
C PRO A 131 -2.85 12.08 2.36
N GLN A 132 -3.93 12.39 3.08
CA GLN A 132 -4.21 11.76 4.37
C GLN A 132 -4.61 10.31 4.08
N ILE A 133 -4.03 9.35 4.81
CA ILE A 133 -4.27 7.94 4.58
C ILE A 133 -4.99 7.34 5.78
N ASP A 134 -6.17 6.79 5.56
CA ASP A 134 -6.87 5.91 6.49
C ASP A 134 -6.64 4.47 6.02
N TYR A 135 -5.81 3.72 6.74
CA TYR A 135 -5.40 2.37 6.40
C TYR A 135 -6.06 1.33 7.31
N TRP A 136 -6.94 0.55 6.71
CA TRP A 136 -7.65 -0.58 7.32
C TRP A 136 -6.91 -1.87 7.00
N PHE A 137 -6.02 -2.23 7.91
CA PHE A 137 -5.21 -3.43 7.84
C PHE A 137 -6.03 -4.62 8.34
N TYR A 138 -6.20 -5.65 7.51
CA TYR A 138 -6.74 -6.93 7.98
C TYR A 138 -5.61 -7.92 8.26
N MET A 139 -5.76 -8.64 9.37
CA MET A 139 -4.85 -9.71 9.77
C MET A 139 -5.67 -10.94 10.15
N ARG A 140 -5.22 -12.11 9.70
CA ARG A 140 -5.78 -13.37 10.18
C ARG A 140 -5.12 -13.73 11.51
N THR A 141 -5.93 -13.98 12.53
CA THR A 141 -5.50 -14.37 13.87
C THR A 141 -5.26 -15.88 13.96
N GLU A 142 -4.71 -16.35 15.09
CA GLU A 142 -4.39 -17.76 15.34
C GLU A 142 -5.61 -18.69 15.23
N ASP A 143 -6.80 -18.19 15.55
CA ASP A 143 -8.06 -18.92 15.47
C ASP A 143 -8.74 -18.82 14.08
N ASN A 144 -8.01 -18.32 13.07
CA ASN A 144 -8.50 -18.03 11.72
C ASN A 144 -9.62 -16.97 11.64
N THR A 145 -9.83 -16.17 12.69
CA THR A 145 -10.67 -14.98 12.59
C THR A 145 -9.91 -13.82 11.95
N ILE A 146 -10.60 -12.71 11.67
CA ILE A 146 -10.01 -11.51 11.07
C ILE A 146 -10.05 -10.40 12.12
N GLU A 147 -8.89 -9.88 12.50
CA GLU A 147 -8.76 -8.63 13.23
C GLU A 147 -8.54 -7.48 12.24
N LEU A 148 -9.19 -6.34 12.51
CA LEU A 148 -8.98 -5.10 11.78
C LEU A 148 -8.16 -4.12 12.62
N GLY A 149 -7.10 -3.60 12.04
CA GLY A 149 -6.38 -2.43 12.54
C GLY A 149 -6.71 -1.21 11.69
N HIS A 150 -7.07 -0.10 12.34
CA HIS A 150 -7.25 1.18 11.67
C HIS A 150 -6.07 2.10 12.02
N TYR A 151 -5.40 2.61 10.99
CA TYR A 151 -4.26 3.51 11.13
C TYR A 151 -4.47 4.79 10.32
N ARG A 152 -4.26 5.94 10.93
CA ARG A 152 -4.32 7.24 10.25
C ARG A 152 -2.93 7.83 10.08
N ARG A 153 -2.59 8.18 8.84
CA ARG A 153 -1.34 8.87 8.49
C ARG A 153 -1.63 10.29 8.03
N ALA A 154 -0.91 11.24 8.59
CA ALA A 154 -0.95 12.62 8.13
C ALA A 154 -0.35 12.75 6.72
N PRO A 155 -0.70 13.79 5.94
CA PRO A 155 -0.09 14.04 4.64
C PRO A 155 1.43 14.14 4.73
N GLY A 156 2.13 13.27 4.00
CA GLY A 156 3.60 13.19 4.01
C GLY A 156 4.20 12.25 5.06
N ASP A 157 3.38 11.63 5.93
CA ASP A 157 3.85 10.68 6.92
C ASP A 157 4.06 9.28 6.31
N ALA A 158 5.32 8.92 6.09
CA ALA A 158 5.72 7.62 5.53
C ALA A 158 5.77 6.49 6.59
N SER A 159 5.50 6.78 7.86
CA SER A 159 5.45 5.78 8.94
C SER A 159 4.13 5.00 8.92
N ASN A 160 3.85 4.23 9.99
CA ASN A 160 2.59 3.52 10.14
C ASN A 160 1.43 4.44 10.57
N GLY A 161 1.71 5.67 11.00
CA GLY A 161 0.72 6.60 11.54
C GLY A 161 0.23 6.23 12.94
N GLU A 162 -0.88 6.83 13.35
CA GLU A 162 -1.53 6.61 14.63
C GLU A 162 -2.55 5.46 14.53
N ARG A 163 -2.53 4.52 15.48
CA ARG A 163 -3.56 3.48 15.57
C ARG A 163 -4.82 4.07 16.21
N LEU A 164 -5.94 3.95 15.50
CA LEU A 164 -7.26 4.41 15.91
C LEU A 164 -8.21 3.22 16.15
N PRO A 165 -9.38 3.46 16.77
CA PRO A 165 -10.43 2.44 16.85
C PRO A 165 -10.84 1.94 15.45
N ALA A 166 -11.00 0.63 15.31
CA ALA A 166 -11.44 -0.03 14.09
C ALA A 166 -12.90 -0.49 14.22
N THR A 167 -13.85 0.46 14.18
CA THR A 167 -15.29 0.18 14.28
C THR A 167 -15.99 0.29 12.93
N SER A 168 -17.20 -0.27 12.80
CA SER A 168 -18.01 -0.14 11.58
C SER A 168 -18.30 1.32 11.23
N GLU A 169 -18.57 2.15 12.23
CA GLU A 169 -18.94 3.55 12.05
C GLU A 169 -17.76 4.35 11.48
N GLU A 170 -16.54 4.14 12.02
CA GLU A 170 -15.33 4.77 11.49
C GLU A 170 -15.06 4.34 10.05
N LEU A 171 -15.28 3.06 9.72
CA LEU A 171 -15.12 2.58 8.35
C LEU A 171 -16.13 3.23 7.40
N ASP A 172 -17.39 3.35 7.80
CA ASP A 172 -18.44 4.00 7.01
C ASP A 172 -18.11 5.49 6.79
N GLU A 173 -17.64 6.20 7.81
CA GLU A 173 -17.18 7.59 7.69
C GLU A 173 -15.97 7.73 6.75
N ASN A 174 -15.05 6.76 6.79
CA ASN A 174 -13.88 6.75 5.91
C ASN A 174 -14.29 6.48 4.46
N LEU A 175 -15.22 5.54 4.23
CA LEU A 175 -15.76 5.22 2.91
C LEU A 175 -16.49 6.42 2.31
N ALA A 176 -17.37 7.07 3.07
CA ALA A 176 -18.13 8.23 2.61
C ALA A 176 -17.24 9.45 2.34
N GLY A 177 -16.11 9.56 3.07
CA GLY A 177 -15.19 10.69 2.97
C GLY A 177 -14.02 10.49 2.01
N ALA A 178 -13.83 9.30 1.43
CA ALA A 178 -12.67 8.99 0.60
C ALA A 178 -12.78 9.64 -0.79
N ASP A 179 -11.69 10.27 -1.22
CA ASP A 179 -11.54 10.70 -2.62
C ASP A 179 -11.06 9.56 -3.51
N VAL A 180 -10.28 8.65 -2.92
CA VAL A 180 -9.70 7.48 -3.56
C VAL A 180 -9.77 6.31 -2.60
N ILE A 181 -10.20 5.16 -3.10
CA ILE A 181 -10.19 3.90 -2.35
C ILE A 181 -9.19 2.97 -3.03
N LEU A 182 -8.23 2.47 -2.27
CA LEU A 182 -7.27 1.47 -2.69
C LEU A 182 -7.56 0.17 -1.96
N LEU A 183 -7.93 -0.87 -2.71
CA LEU A 183 -8.15 -2.21 -2.17
C LEU A 183 -7.01 -3.13 -2.64
N GLU A 184 -6.31 -3.76 -1.70
CA GLU A 184 -5.48 -4.93 -1.99
C GLU A 184 -6.33 -6.20 -1.90
N GLU A 185 -6.32 -6.99 -2.97
CA GLU A 185 -6.83 -8.35 -2.96
C GLU A 185 -5.67 -9.31 -3.16
N ASN A 186 -5.43 -10.18 -2.19
CA ASN A 186 -4.40 -11.20 -2.27
C ASN A 186 -4.98 -12.47 -2.91
N GLU A 187 -4.33 -13.03 -3.93
CA GLU A 187 -4.81 -14.23 -4.65
C GLU A 187 -5.08 -15.45 -3.74
N SER A 188 -4.34 -15.59 -2.65
CA SER A 188 -4.60 -16.63 -1.63
C SER A 188 -5.93 -16.45 -0.89
N SER A 189 -6.48 -15.24 -0.96
CA SER A 189 -7.69 -14.82 -0.26
C SER A 189 -8.88 -14.61 -1.19
N ILE A 190 -8.68 -14.22 -2.47
CA ILE A 190 -9.74 -13.89 -3.46
C ILE A 190 -10.88 -14.92 -3.53
N ALA A 191 -10.58 -16.23 -3.42
CA ALA A 191 -11.61 -17.28 -3.46
C ALA A 191 -12.44 -17.40 -2.16
N THR A 192 -11.98 -16.79 -1.07
CA THR A 192 -12.53 -16.93 0.29
C THR A 192 -12.96 -15.59 0.91
N THR A 193 -12.37 -14.48 0.49
CA THR A 193 -12.69 -13.13 0.96
C THR A 193 -13.70 -12.50 0.00
N LYS A 194 -14.92 -12.24 0.49
CA LYS A 194 -15.95 -11.49 -0.27
C LYS A 194 -15.65 -9.99 -0.33
N GLN A 195 -14.39 -9.57 -0.23
CA GLN A 195 -13.97 -8.18 -0.03
C GLN A 195 -14.33 -7.30 -1.23
N VAL A 196 -14.02 -7.71 -2.47
CA VAL A 196 -14.50 -7.02 -3.70
C VAL A 196 -16.02 -6.87 -3.71
N HIS A 197 -16.77 -7.93 -3.37
CA HIS A 197 -18.23 -7.89 -3.39
C HIS A 197 -18.80 -6.96 -2.31
N HIS A 198 -18.27 -7.04 -1.08
CA HIS A 198 -18.68 -6.18 0.01
C HIS A 198 -18.31 -4.72 -0.24
N LEU A 199 -17.13 -4.45 -0.81
CA LEU A 199 -16.75 -3.10 -1.22
C LEU A 199 -17.69 -2.59 -2.32
N ALA A 200 -17.99 -3.40 -3.34
CA ALA A 200 -18.92 -3.03 -4.39
C ALA A 200 -20.34 -2.78 -3.83
N GLU A 201 -20.81 -3.57 -2.85
CA GLU A 201 -22.08 -3.30 -2.18
C GLU A 201 -22.05 -2.04 -1.33
N ALA A 202 -20.97 -1.80 -0.58
CA ALA A 202 -20.81 -0.59 0.22
C ALA A 202 -20.80 0.66 -0.67
N LEU A 203 -20.05 0.62 -1.79
CA LEU A 203 -20.02 1.69 -2.79
C LEU A 203 -21.40 1.95 -3.42
N ARG A 204 -22.23 0.91 -3.62
CA ARG A 204 -23.61 1.07 -4.13
C ARG A 204 -24.57 1.68 -3.11
N ARG A 205 -24.22 1.67 -1.82
CA ARG A 205 -25.02 2.29 -0.74
C ARG A 205 -24.64 3.77 -0.53
N LEU A 206 -23.56 4.24 -1.14
CA LEU A 206 -23.23 5.66 -1.14
C LEU A 206 -24.25 6.43 -2.02
N PRO A 207 -24.81 7.55 -1.53
CA PRO A 207 -25.86 8.31 -2.21
C PRO A 207 -25.40 9.01 -3.50
#